data_AF-A0A8T4DCH1-F1
#
_entry.id   AF-A0A8T4DCH1-F1
#
_cell.length_a   1.000
_cell.length_b   1.000
_cell.length_c   1.000
_cell.angle_alpha   90.00
_cell.angle_beta   90.00
_cell.angle_gamma   90.00
#
_symmetry.space_group_name_H-M   'P 1'
#
loop_
_entity.id
_entity.type
_entity.pdbx_description
1 polymer ?
#
loop_
_entity_poly.entity_id
_entity_poly.type
_entity_poly.pdbx_seq_one_letter_code
_entity_poly.pdbx_strand_id
1 'polypeptide(L)' 'MEGKEQIPKRVIITDNLSKEGVNKLQEFAEVDIALGLSKEELKDRIPNYDAIVIRSGTKVTQEIVEAG' A
#
# COMPACT_ATOMS: atom_id res chain seq x y z
N MET A 1 -24.54 -8.40 -18.89
CA MET A 1 -23.75 -7.46 -18.08
C MET A 1 -22.92 -8.32 -17.14
N GLU A 2 -21.70 -8.68 -17.54
CA GLU A 2 -20.82 -9.49 -16.70
C GLU A 2 -20.19 -8.56 -15.67
N GLY A 3 -20.78 -8.53 -14.47
CA GLY A 3 -20.17 -7.88 -13.32
C GLY A 3 -18.93 -8.68 -12.95
N LYS A 4 -17.75 -8.22 -13.38
CA LYS A 4 -16.49 -8.74 -12.87
C LYS A 4 -16.49 -8.50 -11.36
N GLU A 5 -16.51 -9.59 -10.61
CA GLU A 5 -16.22 -9.61 -9.18
C GLU A 5 -14.83 -9.00 -9.01
N GLN A 6 -14.78 -7.71 -8.64
CA GLN A 6 -13.53 -7.00 -8.48
C GLN A 6 -12.94 -7.45 -7.16
N ILE A 7 -11.83 -8.18 -7.24
CA ILE A 7 -10.95 -8.40 -6.10
C ILE A 7 -10.63 -7.01 -5.54
N PRO A 8 -10.87 -6.74 -4.24
CA PRO A 8 -10.60 -5.44 -3.67
C PRO A 8 -9.10 -5.14 -3.82
N LYS A 9 -8.77 -3.98 -4.38
CA LYS A 9 -7.37 -3.55 -4.50
C LYS A 9 -6.75 -3.49 -3.11
N ARG A 10 -5.55 -4.03 -2.94
CA ARG A 10 -4.82 -4.00 -1.67
C ARG A 10 -3.82 -2.86 -1.67
N VAL A 11 -3.90 -1.99 -0.68
CA VAL A 11 -3.08 -0.79 -0.57
C VAL A 11 -2.33 -0.82 0.76
N ILE A 12 -1.00 -0.66 0.71
CA ILE A 12 -0.17 -0.52 1.90
C ILE A 12 0.18 0.96 2.15
N ILE A 13 -0.02 1.42 3.37
CA ILE A 13 0.39 2.75 3.84
C ILE A 13 1.57 2.57 4.79
N THR A 14 2.74 3.09 4.43
CA THR A 14 3.97 2.88 5.22
C THR A 14 4.40 4.09 6.04
N ASP A 15 3.71 5.21 5.87
CA ASP A 15 3.96 6.47 6.57
C ASP A 15 2.69 7.01 7.25
N ASN A 16 2.86 7.90 8.23
CA ASN A 16 1.73 8.54 8.90
C ASN A 16 0.89 9.37 7.92
N LEU A 17 -0.37 8.94 7.73
CA LEU A 17 -1.42 9.64 7.00
C LEU A 17 -2.54 10.07 7.98
N SER A 18 -3.26 11.14 7.65
CA SER A 18 -4.41 11.55 8.46
C SER A 18 -5.50 10.47 8.45
N LYS A 19 -6.26 10.35 9.54
CA LYS A 19 -7.39 9.42 9.65
C LYS A 19 -8.41 9.64 8.53
N GLU A 20 -8.65 10.89 8.16
CA GLU A 20 -9.53 11.24 7.04
C GLU A 20 -9.03 10.64 5.71
N GLY A 21 -7.73 10.74 5.42
CA GLY A 21 -7.14 10.16 4.22
C GLY A 21 -7.22 8.64 4.19
N VAL A 22 -6.97 7.97 5.32
CA VAL A 22 -7.13 6.52 5.46
C VAL A 22 -8.58 6.10 5.22
N ASN A 23 -9.54 6.75 5.89
CA ASN A 23 -10.96 6.46 5.74
C ASN A 23 -11.39 6.60 4.28
N LYS A 24 -10.90 7.63 3.58
CA LYS A 24 -11.22 7.85 2.17
C LYS A 24 -10.68 6.76 1.27
N LEU A 25 -9.47 6.25 1.53
CA LEU A 25 -8.88 5.14 0.78
C LEU A 25 -9.64 3.82 1.01
N GLN A 26 -10.10 3.59 2.24
CA GLN A 26 -10.87 2.39 2.61
C GLN A 26 -12.23 2.31 1.89
N GLU A 27 -12.76 3.42 1.35
CA GLU A 27 -13.95 3.39 0.49
C GLU A 27 -13.72 2.68 -0.85
N PHE A 28 -12.46 2.51 -1.28
CA PHE A 28 -12.11 1.99 -2.61
C PHE A 28 -11.20 0.75 -2.58
N ALA A 29 -10.58 0.43 -1.45
CA ALA A 29 -9.52 -0.57 -1.34
C ALA A 29 -9.45 -1.20 0.06
N GLU A 30 -8.87 -2.40 0.13
CA GLU A 30 -8.38 -2.97 1.39
C GLU A 30 -7.09 -2.24 1.78
N VAL A 31 -7.14 -1.47 2.87
CA VAL A 31 -6.01 -0.66 3.34
C VAL A 31 -5.32 -1.32 4.52
N ASP A 32 -4.03 -1.59 4.35
CA ASP A 32 -3.12 -2.04 5.41
C ASP A 32 -2.21 -0.87 5.83
N ILE A 33 -2.09 -0.62 7.14
CA ILE A 33 -1.25 0.44 7.69
C ILE A 33 -0.07 -0.22 8.39
N ALA A 34 1.09 -0.18 7.74
CA ALA A 34 2.31 -0.84 8.18
C ALA A 34 3.44 0.20 8.32
N LEU A 35 3.46 0.89 9.47
CA LEU A 35 4.42 1.96 9.73
C LEU A 35 5.80 1.42 10.13
N GLY A 36 6.85 2.14 9.72
CA GLY A 36 8.22 1.88 10.21
C GLY A 36 8.86 0.62 9.66
N LEU A 37 8.38 0.11 8.52
CA LEU A 37 8.99 -1.03 7.84
C LEU A 37 10.44 -0.72 7.46
N SER A 38 11.32 -1.68 7.72
CA SER A 38 12.64 -1.71 7.11
C SER A 38 12.54 -1.92 5.59
N LYS A 39 13.64 -1.64 4.88
CA LYS A 39 13.71 -1.87 3.43
C LYS A 39 13.43 -3.34 3.07
N GLU A 40 13.93 -4.29 3.87
CA GLU A 40 13.74 -5.72 3.63
C GLU A 40 12.29 -6.14 3.87
N GLU A 41 11.70 -5.73 4.99
CA GLU A 41 10.28 -6.02 5.28
C GLU A 41 9.35 -5.41 4.22
N LEU A 42 9.68 -4.20 3.74
CA LEU A 42 8.93 -3.58 2.67
C LEU A 42 9.03 -4.42 1.39
N LYS A 43 10.24 -4.80 0.99
CA LYS A 43 10.51 -5.59 -0.22
C LYS A 43 9.77 -6.93 -0.21
N ASP A 44 9.72 -7.60 0.94
CA ASP A 44 9.04 -8.89 1.09
C ASP A 44 7.50 -8.75 1.04
N ARG A 45 6.97 -7.60 1.48
CA ARG A 45 5.54 -7.34 1.54
C ARG A 45 4.96 -6.85 0.22
N ILE A 46 5.67 -5.96 -0.49
CA ILE A 46 5.19 -5.27 -1.70
C ILE A 46 4.52 -6.17 -2.76
N PRO A 47 5.00 -7.40 -3.07
CA PRO A 47 4.36 -8.27 -4.07
C PRO A 47 2.88 -8.58 -3.80
N ASN A 48 2.39 -8.37 -2.57
CA ASN A 48 1.03 -8.69 -2.16
C ASN A 48 0.06 -7.48 -2.23
N TYR A 49 0.52 -6.34 -2.74
CA TYR A 49 -0.24 -5.08 -2.79
C TYR A 49 -0.25 -4.50 -4.21
N ASP A 50 -1.39 -3.92 -4.58
CA ASP A 50 -1.56 -3.23 -5.87
C ASP A 50 -1.01 -1.81 -5.86
N ALA A 51 -0.91 -1.20 -4.67
CA ALA A 51 -0.36 0.15 -4.51
C ALA A 51 0.29 0.35 -3.14
N ILE A 52 1.27 1.25 -3.12
CA ILE A 52 1.89 1.78 -1.92
C ILE A 52 1.62 3.28 -1.79
N VAL A 53 1.28 3.73 -0.58
CA VAL A 53 1.17 5.14 -0.21
C VAL A 53 2.27 5.49 0.77
N ILE A 54 3.14 6.43 0.38
CA ILE A 54 4.21 6.99 1.21
C ILE A 54 4.02 8.49 1.42
N ARG A 55 4.71 9.04 2.42
CA ARG A 55 4.92 10.47 2.62
C ARG A 55 6.44 10.74 2.55
N SER A 56 7.08 10.99 3.68
CA SER A 56 8.49 11.39 3.76
C SER A 56 9.37 10.39 4.52
N GLY A 57 8.78 9.40 5.18
CA GLY A 57 9.48 8.42 6.01
C GLY A 57 10.03 7.26 5.19
N THR A 58 9.21 6.70 4.31
CA THR A 58 9.57 5.55 3.47
C THR A 58 10.22 6.00 2.17
N LYS A 59 11.35 5.37 1.81
CA LYS A 59 12.00 5.57 0.51
C LYS A 59 11.69 4.39 -0.42
N VAL A 60 10.89 4.64 -1.45
CA VAL A 60 10.65 3.68 -2.53
C VAL A 60 11.83 3.73 -3.50
N THR A 61 12.84 2.89 -3.23
CA THR A 61 14.03 2.73 -4.09
C THR A 61 13.71 1.85 -5.30
N GLN A 62 14.57 1.86 -6.33
CA GLN A 62 14.46 0.99 -7.51
C GLN A 62 14.22 -0.48 -7.13
N GLU A 63 14.97 -1.01 -6.15
CA GLU A 63 14.81 -2.38 -5.67
C GLU A 63 13.44 -2.71 -5.09
N ILE A 64 12.71 -1.71 -4.58
CA ILE A 64 11.34 -1.89 -4.06
C ILE A 64 10.36 -1.91 -5.23
N VAL A 65 10.58 -1.06 -6.23
CA VAL A 65 9.75 -1.03 -7.45
C VAL A 65 9.89 -2.33 -8.24
N GLU A 66 11.11 -2.87 -8.34
CA GLU A 66 11.38 -4.14 -9.04
C GLU A 66 10.87 -5.37 -8.30
N ALA A 67 10.53 -5.24 -7.01
CA ALA A 67 9.99 -6.34 -6.22
C ALA A 67 8.47 -6.50 -6.36
N GLY A 68 7.75 -5.47 -6.82
CA GLY A 68 6.31 -5.51 -7.07
C GLY A 68 5.98 -5.85 -8.51
#